data_AF-A0A7L4I350-F1
#
_entry.id   AF-A0A7L4I350-F1
#
_cell.length_a   1.000
_cell.length_b   1.000
_cell.length_c   1.000
_cell.angle_alpha   90.00
_cell.angle_beta   90.00
_cell.angle_gamma   90.00
#
_symmetry.space_group_name_H-M   'P 1'
#
loop_
_entity.id
_entity.type
_entity.pdbx_description
1 polymer ?
#
loop_
_entity_poly.entity_id
_entity_poly.type
_entity_poly.pdbx_seq_one_letter_code
_entity_poly.pdbx_strand_id
1 'polypeptide(L)'
;AKMAAAASELLTGWCLFGLALLAILIFCWVYVRKYQSRRESEVISTITAIFALAVALISSALLPVDIFLVSYMKNQNGTFKDWADANVSRQIEDTVLYGYYTLYSIILFCVFLWIPFVYFYYEEKEEDDGNTCSQVKTALKYTLGFITICAVLLLIGNVLISTVGIFNSVGFFFADGLTALSFSISSLTVIGMLAAITYTAYGMSALPLNLIKGTTSAAYERLENTEDIEEVEQRLLRIKSKCRDGRPLSSRDRRTVQQLEERLRTLRRRERHLESIEKSWWTKFCEAIRPLKIVWGVFFIIVALLFTVSLFLSNLDKALHSAGFDTGFIILGTNLTNPLNMLLPVLQTVFPLDYILITTIVMYFIFTSMAGIRNMGIWFFWIRV
;
A
#
# COMPACT_ATOMS: atom_id res chain seq x y z
N ALA A 1 -23.75 -18.71 -34.60
CA ALA A 1 -24.29 -17.64 -33.74
C ALA A 1 -23.94 -17.84 -32.25
N LYS A 2 -24.43 -18.89 -31.58
CA LYS A 2 -24.13 -19.14 -30.15
C LYS A 2 -22.63 -19.31 -29.82
N MET A 3 -21.86 -20.00 -30.65
CA MET A 3 -20.40 -20.12 -30.44
C MET A 3 -19.63 -18.81 -30.70
N ALA A 4 -20.13 -17.95 -31.60
CA ALA A 4 -19.51 -16.65 -31.86
C ALA A 4 -19.78 -15.65 -30.71
N ALA A 5 -20.98 -15.71 -30.11
CA ALA A 5 -21.33 -14.94 -28.92
C ALA A 5 -20.52 -15.40 -27.69
N ALA A 6 -20.37 -16.70 -27.47
CA ALA A 6 -19.53 -17.22 -26.38
C ALA A 6 -18.05 -16.84 -26.55
N ALA A 7 -17.52 -16.88 -27.79
CA ALA A 7 -16.16 -16.46 -28.08
C ALA A 7 -15.97 -14.94 -27.91
N SER A 8 -16.95 -14.11 -28.27
CA SER A 8 -16.88 -12.66 -28.04
C SER A 8 -16.94 -12.31 -26.56
N GLU A 9 -17.79 -12.98 -25.77
CA GLU A 9 -17.90 -12.78 -24.31
C GLU A 9 -16.60 -13.20 -23.59
N LEU A 10 -16.00 -14.31 -24.01
CA LEU A 10 -14.70 -14.76 -23.49
C LEU A 10 -13.60 -13.76 -23.84
N LEU A 11 -13.54 -13.29 -25.10
CA LEU A 11 -12.57 -12.30 -25.56
C LEU A 11 -12.70 -10.98 -24.80
N THR A 12 -13.93 -10.52 -24.54
CA THR A 12 -14.17 -9.33 -23.71
C THR A 12 -13.74 -9.53 -22.27
N GLY A 13 -13.96 -10.72 -21.68
CA GLY A 13 -13.50 -11.04 -20.33
C GLY A 13 -11.97 -11.01 -20.20
N TRP A 14 -11.25 -11.65 -21.12
CA TRP A 14 -9.79 -11.61 -21.16
C TRP A 14 -9.24 -10.19 -21.44
N CYS A 15 -9.94 -9.41 -22.26
CA CYS A 15 -9.57 -8.02 -22.53
C CYS A 15 -9.73 -7.14 -21.28
N LEU A 16 -10.84 -7.26 -20.55
CA LEU A 16 -11.06 -6.54 -19.29
C LEU A 16 -10.04 -6.93 -18.22
N PHE A 17 -9.75 -8.23 -18.09
CA PHE A 17 -8.71 -8.73 -17.18
C PHE A 17 -7.32 -8.17 -17.54
N GLY A 18 -6.95 -8.22 -18.82
CA GLY A 18 -5.70 -7.65 -19.32
C GLY A 18 -5.59 -6.15 -19.07
N LEU A 19 -6.69 -5.41 -19.24
CA LEU A 19 -6.76 -3.97 -18.98
C LEU A 19 -6.63 -3.66 -17.48
N ALA A 20 -7.25 -4.44 -16.61
CA ALA A 20 -7.11 -4.30 -15.16
C ALA A 20 -5.66 -4.58 -14.70
N LEU A 21 -5.05 -5.65 -15.22
CA LEU A 21 -3.66 -5.99 -14.91
C LEU A 21 -2.70 -4.89 -15.41
N LEU A 22 -2.92 -4.37 -16.60
CA LEU A 22 -2.15 -3.25 -17.15
C LEU A 22 -2.31 -1.99 -16.30
N ALA A 23 -3.52 -1.68 -15.83
CA ALA A 23 -3.77 -0.55 -14.94
C ALA A 23 -3.01 -0.70 -13.61
N ILE A 24 -2.98 -1.91 -13.02
CA ILE A 24 -2.19 -2.21 -11.82
C ILE A 24 -0.69 -2.01 -12.09
N LEU A 25 -0.17 -2.50 -13.24
CA LEU A 25 1.24 -2.33 -13.60
C LEU A 25 1.61 -0.86 -13.81
N ILE A 26 0.77 -0.07 -14.50
CA ILE A 26 0.96 1.37 -14.65
C ILE A 26 0.98 2.04 -13.28
N PHE A 27 0.03 1.70 -12.40
CA PHE A 27 -0.03 2.23 -11.05
C PHE A 27 1.26 1.93 -10.27
N CYS A 28 1.72 0.68 -10.26
CA CYS A 28 2.96 0.28 -9.61
C CYS A 28 4.16 1.06 -10.15
N TRP A 29 4.27 1.18 -11.47
CA TRP A 29 5.36 1.89 -12.12
C TRP A 29 5.38 3.38 -11.77
N VAL A 30 4.22 4.05 -11.85
CA VAL A 30 4.07 5.47 -11.47
C VAL A 30 4.37 5.66 -10.00
N TYR A 31 3.84 4.78 -9.15
CA TYR A 31 4.02 4.86 -7.70
C TYR A 31 5.51 4.75 -7.31
N VAL A 32 6.19 3.69 -7.78
CA VAL A 32 7.61 3.48 -7.48
C VAL A 32 8.46 4.64 -8.01
N ARG A 33 8.28 5.05 -9.28
CA ARG A 33 9.06 6.17 -9.85
C ARG A 33 8.82 7.51 -9.17
N LYS A 34 7.62 7.73 -8.62
CA LYS A 34 7.30 8.96 -7.89
C LYS A 34 8.05 9.07 -6.57
N TYR A 35 8.26 7.95 -5.88
CA TYR A 35 8.91 7.92 -4.57
C TYR A 35 10.38 7.50 -4.61
N GLN A 36 10.88 7.09 -5.78
CA GLN A 36 12.28 6.74 -5.98
C GLN A 36 13.18 7.97 -5.82
N SER A 37 14.27 7.81 -5.06
CA SER A 37 15.32 8.82 -4.95
C SER A 37 16.02 9.01 -6.30
N ARG A 38 16.25 10.26 -6.72
CA ARG A 38 16.95 10.57 -7.97
C ARG A 38 18.46 10.30 -7.92
N ARG A 39 19.03 10.06 -6.74
CA ARG A 39 20.48 9.90 -6.55
C ARG A 39 20.94 8.44 -6.43
N GLU A 40 20.10 7.55 -5.90
CA GLU A 40 20.48 6.16 -5.51
C GLU A 40 19.61 5.13 -6.24
N SER A 41 19.40 5.36 -7.54
CA SER A 41 18.37 4.71 -8.32
C SER A 41 18.96 3.53 -9.12
N GLU A 42 18.77 2.30 -8.63
CA GLU A 42 19.21 1.07 -9.35
C GLU A 42 18.06 0.32 -10.04
N VAL A 43 18.34 -0.19 -11.25
CA VAL A 43 17.33 -0.83 -12.11
C VAL A 43 16.76 -2.10 -11.47
N ILE A 44 17.61 -2.96 -10.90
CA ILE A 44 17.18 -4.25 -10.32
C ILE A 44 16.27 -4.05 -9.11
N SER A 45 16.60 -3.11 -8.22
CA SER A 45 15.78 -2.76 -7.06
C SER A 45 14.42 -2.19 -7.48
N THR A 46 14.40 -1.31 -8.49
CA THR A 46 13.13 -0.75 -9.00
C THR A 46 12.21 -1.79 -9.63
N ILE A 47 12.76 -2.70 -10.45
CA ILE A 47 11.98 -3.78 -11.06
C ILE A 47 11.41 -4.68 -9.96
N THR A 48 12.22 -4.98 -8.94
CA THR A 48 11.81 -5.82 -7.80
C THR A 48 10.69 -5.17 -7.00
N ALA A 49 10.78 -3.87 -6.71
CA ALA A 49 9.73 -3.13 -6.04
C ALA A 49 8.43 -3.08 -6.85
N ILE A 50 8.51 -2.85 -8.17
CA ILE A 50 7.35 -2.85 -9.07
C ILE A 50 6.70 -4.23 -9.10
N PHE A 51 7.51 -5.29 -9.24
CA PHE A 51 7.03 -6.67 -9.31
C PHE A 51 6.37 -7.10 -7.99
N ALA A 52 7.02 -6.90 -6.85
CA ALA A 52 6.47 -7.26 -5.55
C ALA A 52 5.16 -6.49 -5.24
N LEU A 53 5.13 -5.19 -5.56
CA LEU A 53 3.92 -4.38 -5.40
C LEU A 53 2.80 -4.84 -6.33
N ALA A 54 3.12 -5.18 -7.58
CA ALA A 54 2.13 -5.68 -8.55
C ALA A 54 1.52 -7.01 -8.08
N VAL A 55 2.34 -7.96 -7.63
CA VAL A 55 1.85 -9.24 -7.10
C VAL A 55 0.91 -9.00 -5.90
N ALA A 56 1.29 -8.14 -4.95
CA ALA A 56 0.45 -7.83 -3.79
C ALA A 56 -0.90 -7.19 -4.17
N LEU A 57 -0.91 -6.27 -5.15
CA LEU A 57 -2.12 -5.64 -5.65
C LEU A 57 -3.00 -6.59 -6.45
N ILE A 58 -2.42 -7.49 -7.26
CA ILE A 58 -3.15 -8.53 -7.98
C ILE A 58 -3.82 -9.48 -6.99
N SER A 59 -3.11 -9.92 -5.95
CA SER A 59 -3.69 -10.75 -4.88
C SER A 59 -4.84 -10.06 -4.15
N SER A 60 -4.72 -8.75 -3.90
CA SER A 60 -5.80 -7.96 -3.29
C SER A 60 -6.99 -7.77 -4.23
N ALA A 61 -6.75 -7.64 -5.53
CA ALA A 61 -7.77 -7.52 -6.56
C ALA A 61 -8.50 -8.84 -6.85
N LEU A 62 -7.95 -9.99 -6.45
CA LEU A 62 -8.62 -11.28 -6.57
C LEU A 62 -9.84 -11.39 -5.63
N LEU A 63 -9.82 -10.73 -4.49
CA LEU A 63 -10.94 -10.72 -3.52
C LEU A 63 -12.26 -10.17 -4.11
N PRO A 64 -12.31 -8.99 -4.74
CA PRO A 64 -13.54 -8.52 -5.37
C PRO A 64 -13.93 -9.38 -6.59
N VAL A 65 -12.98 -9.99 -7.30
CA VAL A 65 -13.26 -10.92 -8.41
C VAL A 65 -13.93 -12.21 -7.91
N ASP A 66 -13.46 -12.74 -6.78
CA ASP A 66 -14.02 -13.91 -6.12
C ASP A 66 -15.48 -13.67 -5.71
N ILE A 67 -15.73 -12.54 -5.02
CA ILE A 67 -17.10 -12.15 -4.65
C ILE A 67 -17.99 -11.96 -5.88
N PHE A 68 -17.46 -11.33 -6.93
CA PHE A 68 -18.18 -11.19 -8.20
C PHE A 68 -18.54 -12.54 -8.80
N LEU A 69 -17.62 -13.50 -8.80
CA LEU A 69 -17.83 -14.81 -9.42
C LEU A 69 -18.91 -15.60 -8.69
N VAL A 70 -18.90 -15.56 -7.35
CA VAL A 70 -19.95 -16.16 -6.52
C VAL A 70 -21.30 -15.48 -6.75
N SER A 71 -21.33 -14.15 -6.78
CA SER A 71 -22.55 -13.39 -7.08
C SER A 71 -23.06 -13.67 -8.50
N TYR A 72 -22.18 -13.82 -9.48
CA TYR A 72 -22.51 -14.08 -10.88
C TYR A 72 -23.14 -15.46 -11.09
N MET A 73 -22.73 -16.46 -10.31
CA MET A 73 -23.32 -17.81 -10.34
C MET A 73 -24.72 -17.87 -9.70
N LYS A 74 -25.11 -16.86 -8.92
CA LYS A 74 -26.39 -16.82 -8.20
C LYS A 74 -27.43 -15.94 -8.91
N ASN A 75 -28.70 -16.30 -8.74
CA ASN A 75 -29.86 -15.50 -9.09
C ASN A 75 -30.16 -14.49 -7.98
N GLN A 76 -31.04 -13.52 -8.26
CA GLN A 76 -31.54 -12.56 -7.26
C GLN A 76 -32.21 -13.26 -6.06
N ASN A 77 -32.76 -14.46 -6.27
CA ASN A 77 -33.41 -15.27 -5.25
C ASN A 77 -32.41 -16.10 -4.40
N GLY A 78 -31.10 -15.95 -4.62
CA GLY A 78 -30.05 -16.70 -3.93
C GLY A 78 -29.83 -18.13 -4.42
N THR A 79 -30.67 -18.62 -5.35
CA THR A 79 -30.50 -19.92 -6.01
C THR A 79 -29.41 -19.85 -7.08
N PHE A 80 -28.73 -20.97 -7.36
CA PHE A 80 -27.79 -21.04 -8.47
C PHE A 80 -28.52 -20.92 -9.81
N LYS A 81 -27.86 -20.32 -10.81
CA LYS A 81 -28.36 -20.24 -12.19
C LYS A 81 -28.40 -21.63 -12.84
N ASP A 82 -29.32 -21.83 -13.79
CA ASP A 82 -29.52 -23.13 -14.46
C ASP A 82 -28.28 -23.62 -15.24
N TRP A 83 -27.39 -22.72 -15.65
CA TRP A 83 -26.12 -23.07 -16.30
C TRP A 83 -25.00 -23.40 -15.30
N ALA A 84 -25.18 -23.04 -14.03
CA ALA A 84 -24.23 -23.30 -12.95
C ALA A 84 -24.52 -24.67 -12.33
N ASP A 85 -24.43 -25.73 -13.15
CA ASP A 85 -24.44 -27.11 -12.67
C ASP A 85 -23.32 -27.32 -11.65
N ALA A 86 -23.52 -28.22 -10.69
CA ALA A 86 -22.57 -28.49 -9.59
C ALA A 86 -21.15 -28.86 -10.07
N ASN A 87 -21.02 -29.39 -11.29
CA ASN A 87 -19.72 -29.69 -11.88
C ASN A 87 -19.00 -28.43 -12.41
N VAL A 88 -19.74 -27.50 -13.00
CA VAL A 88 -19.19 -26.25 -13.54
C VAL A 88 -18.82 -25.29 -12.41
N SER A 89 -19.65 -25.21 -11.36
CA SER A 89 -19.34 -24.38 -10.18
C SER A 89 -18.05 -24.84 -9.49
N ARG A 90 -17.86 -26.16 -9.31
CA ARG A 90 -16.63 -26.73 -8.74
C ARG A 90 -15.40 -26.42 -9.57
N GLN A 91 -15.48 -26.52 -10.90
CA GLN A 91 -14.36 -26.15 -11.77
C GLN A 91 -13.95 -24.67 -11.62
N ILE A 92 -14.94 -23.79 -11.50
CA ILE A 92 -14.73 -22.37 -11.30
C ILE A 92 -14.09 -22.11 -9.91
N GLU A 93 -14.63 -22.73 -8.86
CA GLU A 93 -14.09 -22.66 -7.49
C GLU A 93 -12.64 -23.16 -7.43
N ASP A 94 -12.35 -24.33 -8.02
CA ASP A 94 -10.99 -24.90 -8.07
C ASP A 94 -10.04 -23.97 -8.83
N THR A 95 -10.49 -23.36 -9.93
CA THR A 95 -9.67 -22.42 -10.70
C THR A 95 -9.28 -21.19 -9.88
N VAL A 96 -10.23 -20.61 -9.13
CA VAL A 96 -9.96 -19.46 -8.24
C VAL A 96 -9.04 -19.87 -7.10
N LEU A 97 -9.28 -21.05 -6.50
CA LEU A 97 -8.47 -21.61 -5.43
C LEU A 97 -7.01 -21.79 -5.86
N TYR A 98 -6.76 -22.39 -7.04
CA TYR A 98 -5.41 -22.49 -7.60
C TYR A 98 -4.80 -21.12 -7.92
N GLY A 99 -5.62 -20.15 -8.33
CA GLY A 99 -5.21 -18.75 -8.50
C GLY A 99 -4.66 -18.15 -7.21
N TYR A 100 -5.38 -18.30 -6.09
CA TYR A 100 -4.91 -17.85 -4.77
C TYR A 100 -3.62 -18.56 -4.37
N TYR A 101 -3.54 -19.88 -4.47
CA TYR A 101 -2.34 -20.62 -4.09
C TYR A 101 -1.12 -20.22 -4.94
N THR A 102 -1.31 -19.97 -6.24
CA THR A 102 -0.24 -19.52 -7.13
C THR A 102 0.25 -18.13 -6.71
N LEU A 103 -0.66 -17.17 -6.52
CA LEU A 103 -0.30 -15.81 -6.12
C LEU A 103 0.36 -15.76 -4.75
N TYR A 104 -0.15 -16.52 -3.78
CA TYR A 104 0.46 -16.58 -2.46
C TYR A 104 1.82 -17.30 -2.45
N SER A 105 2.02 -18.30 -3.31
CA SER A 105 3.34 -18.91 -3.52
C SER A 105 4.34 -17.90 -4.06
N ILE A 106 3.92 -17.06 -5.02
CA ILE A 106 4.75 -15.99 -5.56
C ILE A 106 5.05 -14.95 -4.47
N ILE A 107 4.09 -14.63 -3.60
CA ILE A 107 4.33 -13.74 -2.44
C ILE A 107 5.36 -14.35 -1.49
N LEU A 108 5.24 -15.61 -1.12
CA LEU A 108 6.22 -16.30 -0.26
C LEU A 108 7.62 -16.29 -0.89
N PHE A 109 7.71 -16.59 -2.19
CA PHE A 109 8.95 -16.47 -2.95
C PHE A 109 9.52 -15.04 -2.93
N CYS A 110 8.68 -14.03 -3.12
CA CYS A 110 9.11 -12.64 -3.07
C CYS A 110 9.66 -12.26 -1.69
N VAL A 111 8.95 -12.62 -0.63
CA VAL A 111 9.27 -12.21 0.75
C VAL A 111 10.50 -12.94 1.29
N PHE A 112 10.61 -14.25 1.07
CA PHE A 112 11.68 -15.07 1.67
C PHE A 112 12.90 -15.28 0.78
N LEU A 113 12.81 -15.00 -0.53
CA LEU A 113 13.91 -15.24 -1.46
C LEU A 113 14.26 -13.99 -2.27
N TRP A 114 13.33 -13.47 -3.07
CA TRP A 114 13.65 -12.44 -4.06
C TRP A 114 14.00 -11.07 -3.44
N ILE A 115 13.17 -10.55 -2.52
CA ILE A 115 13.40 -9.24 -1.89
C ILE A 115 14.67 -9.26 -1.02
N PRO A 116 14.89 -10.25 -0.13
CA PRO A 116 16.15 -10.33 0.62
C PRO A 116 17.36 -10.44 -0.31
N PHE A 117 17.27 -11.19 -1.41
CA PHE A 117 18.37 -11.34 -2.35
C PHE A 117 18.76 -10.02 -3.00
N VAL A 118 17.78 -9.29 -3.51
CA VAL A 118 18.02 -8.00 -4.16
C VAL A 118 18.51 -6.96 -3.15
N TYR A 119 18.03 -7.00 -1.91
CA TYR A 119 18.51 -6.14 -0.82
C TYR A 119 20.00 -6.37 -0.53
N PHE A 120 20.41 -7.61 -0.22
CA PHE A 120 21.82 -7.90 0.09
C PHE A 120 22.73 -7.74 -1.13
N TYR A 121 22.22 -8.02 -2.33
CA TYR A 121 22.96 -7.76 -3.56
C TYR A 121 23.24 -6.26 -3.77
N TYR A 122 22.31 -5.39 -3.36
CA TYR A 122 22.49 -3.94 -3.43
C TYR A 122 23.44 -3.43 -2.36
N GLU A 123 23.28 -3.86 -1.10
CA GLU A 123 24.12 -3.41 0.01
C GLU A 123 25.61 -3.71 -0.25
N GLU A 124 25.92 -4.91 -0.75
CA GLU A 124 27.30 -5.32 -1.07
C GLU A 124 27.90 -4.51 -2.23
N LYS A 125 27.06 -3.93 -3.12
CA LYS A 125 27.53 -3.12 -4.24
C LYS A 125 28.12 -1.79 -3.76
N GLU A 126 27.68 -1.27 -2.61
CA GLU A 126 28.19 0.00 -2.08
C GLU A 126 29.57 -0.14 -1.41
N GLU A 127 29.94 -1.34 -0.96
CA GLU A 127 31.19 -1.56 -0.22
C GLU A 127 32.38 -2.02 -1.09
N ASP A 128 32.17 -2.76 -2.19
CA ASP A 128 33.25 -3.40 -2.95
C ASP A 128 33.17 -3.17 -4.48
N ASP A 129 34.20 -2.53 -5.06
CA ASP A 129 34.40 -2.32 -6.52
C ASP A 129 34.84 -3.61 -7.27
N GLY A 130 34.74 -4.78 -6.63
CA GLY A 130 35.38 -6.03 -7.06
C GLY A 130 34.44 -7.23 -7.30
N ASN A 131 34.45 -7.73 -8.55
CA ASN A 131 33.93 -9.03 -9.03
C ASN A 131 32.48 -9.42 -8.66
N THR A 132 31.56 -9.29 -9.64
CA THR A 132 30.12 -9.64 -9.53
C THR A 132 29.84 -11.05 -8.99
N CYS A 133 30.75 -12.01 -9.22
CA CYS A 133 30.62 -13.37 -8.73
C CYS A 133 30.78 -13.48 -7.20
N SER A 134 31.56 -12.59 -6.56
CA SER A 134 31.69 -12.53 -5.11
C SER A 134 30.41 -11.97 -4.48
N GLN A 135 29.90 -10.88 -5.05
CA GLN A 135 28.67 -10.21 -4.61
C GLN A 135 27.46 -11.15 -4.59
N VAL A 136 27.28 -11.94 -5.67
CA VAL A 136 26.18 -12.91 -5.74
C VAL A 136 26.33 -14.02 -4.68
N LYS A 137 27.54 -14.47 -4.38
CA LYS A 137 27.78 -15.49 -3.36
C LYS A 137 27.47 -14.95 -1.96
N THR A 138 27.90 -13.73 -1.66
CA THR A 138 27.61 -13.09 -0.37
C THR A 138 26.10 -12.87 -0.20
N ALA A 139 25.43 -12.30 -1.21
CA ALA A 139 23.98 -12.14 -1.22
C ALA A 139 23.24 -13.47 -1.02
N LEU A 140 23.65 -14.53 -1.75
CA LEU A 140 23.07 -15.86 -1.59
C LEU A 140 23.24 -16.42 -0.18
N LYS A 141 24.41 -16.23 0.44
CA LYS A 141 24.68 -16.69 1.80
C LYS A 141 23.72 -16.06 2.81
N TYR A 142 23.46 -14.76 2.71
CA TYR A 142 22.53 -14.08 3.61
C TYR A 142 21.07 -14.44 3.32
N THR A 143 20.69 -14.62 2.05
CA THR A 143 19.34 -15.08 1.69
C THR A 143 19.03 -16.49 2.17
N LEU A 144 20.05 -17.33 2.31
CA LEU A 144 19.89 -18.69 2.82
C LEU A 144 19.25 -18.69 4.21
N GLY A 145 19.51 -17.68 5.04
CA GLY A 145 18.86 -17.50 6.34
C GLY A 145 17.35 -17.26 6.24
N PHE A 146 16.89 -16.54 5.23
CA PHE A 146 15.45 -16.34 5.00
C PHE A 146 14.79 -17.59 4.42
N ILE A 147 15.50 -18.30 3.55
CA ILE A 147 15.06 -19.58 2.99
C ILE A 147 14.94 -20.64 4.09
N THR A 148 15.87 -20.71 5.05
CA THR A 148 15.78 -21.65 6.17
C THR A 148 14.58 -21.34 7.07
N ILE A 149 14.28 -20.06 7.33
CA ILE A 149 13.07 -19.66 8.06
C ILE A 149 11.81 -20.13 7.30
N CYS A 150 11.74 -19.89 5.98
CA CYS A 150 10.64 -20.36 5.15
C CYS A 150 10.50 -21.89 5.18
N ALA A 151 11.61 -22.62 5.11
CA ALA A 151 11.61 -24.07 5.18
C ALA A 151 11.10 -24.57 6.53
N VAL A 152 11.50 -23.93 7.64
CA VAL A 152 10.99 -24.26 8.98
C VAL A 152 9.48 -24.01 9.09
N LEU A 153 8.98 -22.88 8.56
CA LEU A 153 7.54 -22.60 8.55
C LEU A 153 6.75 -23.67 7.77
N LEU A 154 7.24 -24.07 6.60
CA LEU A 154 6.63 -25.13 5.80
C LEU A 154 6.67 -26.49 6.51
N LEU A 155 7.79 -26.83 7.16
CA LEU A 155 7.92 -28.07 7.94
C LEU A 155 6.97 -28.10 9.14
N ILE A 156 6.85 -26.99 9.88
CA ILE A 156 5.90 -26.89 11.00
C ILE A 156 4.48 -27.06 10.48
N GLY A 157 4.13 -26.41 9.36
CA GLY A 157 2.83 -26.56 8.72
C GLY A 157 2.51 -28.02 8.38
N ASN A 158 3.48 -28.76 7.85
CA ASN A 158 3.30 -30.18 7.55
C ASN A 158 3.13 -31.05 8.83
N VAL A 159 3.94 -30.80 9.86
CA VAL A 159 3.91 -31.57 11.12
C VAL A 159 2.64 -31.33 11.94
N LEU A 160 2.18 -30.07 12.05
CA LEU A 160 1.05 -29.70 12.88
C LEU A 160 -0.28 -30.32 12.41
N ILE A 161 -0.44 -30.55 11.10
CA ILE A 161 -1.63 -31.21 10.55
C ILE A 161 -1.53 -32.74 10.68
N SER A 162 -0.32 -33.31 10.58
CA SER A 162 -0.08 -34.73 10.78
C SER A 162 -0.44 -35.19 12.20
N THR A 163 -0.21 -34.36 13.23
CA THR A 163 -0.55 -34.67 14.63
C THR A 163 -2.04 -34.60 14.96
N VAL A 164 -2.84 -33.85 14.18
CA VAL A 164 -4.31 -33.78 14.32
C VAL A 164 -4.99 -35.01 13.70
N GLY A 165 -4.24 -35.91 13.05
CA GLY A 165 -4.66 -37.27 12.74
C GLY A 165 -5.71 -37.40 11.64
N ILE A 166 -5.78 -36.47 10.68
CA ILE A 166 -6.84 -36.47 9.66
C ILE A 166 -6.48 -37.33 8.42
N PHE A 167 -5.23 -37.76 8.22
CA PHE A 167 -4.89 -38.64 7.09
C PHE A 167 -3.96 -39.80 7.45
N ASN A 168 -4.49 -41.01 7.27
CA ASN A 168 -3.73 -42.25 7.27
C ASN A 168 -2.86 -42.33 6.01
N SER A 169 -1.56 -42.53 6.23
CA SER A 169 -0.62 -43.33 5.44
C SER A 169 -0.38 -42.98 3.95
N VAL A 170 0.90 -42.72 3.66
CA VAL A 170 1.62 -42.92 2.38
C VAL A 170 1.46 -41.90 1.23
N GLY A 171 0.98 -40.67 1.52
CA GLY A 171 0.96 -39.52 0.58
C GLY A 171 1.88 -38.34 0.94
N PHE A 172 2.84 -38.58 1.85
CA PHE A 172 3.53 -37.61 2.74
C PHE A 172 4.33 -36.45 2.11
N PHE A 173 4.39 -36.32 0.78
CA PHE A 173 5.31 -35.36 0.14
C PHE A 173 4.71 -34.48 -0.96
N PHE A 174 3.57 -34.84 -1.55
CA PHE A 174 2.99 -34.09 -2.67
C PHE A 174 1.56 -33.59 -2.43
N ALA A 175 0.75 -34.28 -1.62
CA ALA A 175 -0.57 -33.80 -1.22
C ALA A 175 -0.51 -32.76 -0.07
N ASP A 176 0.59 -32.74 0.68
CA ASP A 176 0.78 -31.93 1.90
C ASP A 176 1.42 -30.54 1.66
N GLY A 177 1.82 -30.23 0.43
CA GLY A 177 2.44 -28.94 0.11
C GLY A 177 1.48 -27.76 0.26
N LEU A 178 0.20 -27.95 -0.10
CA LEU A 178 -0.84 -26.92 -0.04
C LEU A 178 -1.21 -26.55 1.41
N THR A 179 -1.23 -27.52 2.31
CA THR A 179 -1.52 -27.31 3.73
C THR A 179 -0.36 -26.60 4.43
N ALA A 180 0.88 -27.04 4.19
CA ALA A 180 2.09 -26.35 4.67
C ALA A 180 2.17 -24.89 4.18
N LEU A 181 1.81 -24.67 2.92
CA LEU A 181 1.72 -23.35 2.29
C LEU A 181 0.65 -22.49 2.99
N SER A 182 -0.55 -23.04 3.22
CA SER A 182 -1.62 -22.32 3.93
C SER A 182 -1.23 -21.90 5.35
N PHE A 183 -0.48 -22.75 6.07
CA PHE A 183 0.04 -22.43 7.40
C PHE A 183 1.09 -21.30 7.33
N SER A 184 2.01 -21.38 6.38
CA SER A 184 3.05 -20.36 6.19
C SER A 184 2.45 -19.00 5.82
N ILE A 185 1.46 -18.96 4.94
CA ILE A 185 0.69 -17.74 4.65
C ILE A 185 -0.02 -17.27 5.91
N SER A 186 -0.70 -18.14 6.64
CA SER A 186 -1.44 -17.75 7.84
C SER A 186 -0.52 -17.08 8.87
N SER A 187 0.66 -17.65 9.12
CA SER A 187 1.69 -17.04 9.97
C SER A 187 2.10 -15.64 9.47
N LEU A 188 2.37 -15.50 8.16
CA LEU A 188 2.72 -14.22 7.55
C LEU A 188 1.57 -13.21 7.64
N THR A 189 0.31 -13.65 7.47
CA THR A 189 -0.86 -12.78 7.58
C THR A 189 -1.10 -12.30 9.01
N VAL A 190 -0.76 -13.08 10.04
CA VAL A 190 -0.86 -12.62 11.44
C VAL A 190 0.08 -11.43 11.67
N ILE A 191 1.34 -11.56 11.22
CA ILE A 191 2.32 -10.48 11.30
C ILE A 191 1.87 -9.29 10.44
N GLY A 192 1.43 -9.57 9.21
CA GLY A 192 0.93 -8.58 8.26
C GLY A 192 -0.32 -7.84 8.77
N MET A 193 -1.20 -8.50 9.50
CA MET A 193 -2.40 -7.90 10.09
C MET A 193 -2.04 -6.93 11.21
N LEU A 194 -1.05 -7.22 12.05
CA LEU A 194 -0.56 -6.27 13.05
C LEU A 194 -0.01 -5.00 12.38
N ALA A 195 0.77 -5.15 11.31
CA ALA A 195 1.26 -4.03 10.52
C ALA A 195 0.11 -3.29 9.80
N ALA A 196 -0.86 -4.02 9.24
CA ALA A 196 -2.01 -3.43 8.59
C ALA A 196 -2.84 -2.61 9.58
N ILE A 197 -3.12 -3.12 10.78
CA ILE A 197 -3.88 -2.38 11.80
C ILE A 197 -3.19 -1.05 12.14
N THR A 198 -1.88 -1.07 12.39
CA THR A 198 -1.14 0.16 12.76
C THR A 198 -1.08 1.17 11.61
N TYR A 199 -0.64 0.75 10.43
CA TYR A 199 -0.49 1.65 9.28
C TYR A 199 -1.83 2.09 8.69
N THR A 200 -2.83 1.21 8.64
CA THR A 200 -4.16 1.57 8.13
C THR A 200 -4.88 2.50 9.09
N ALA A 201 -4.84 2.25 10.40
CA ALA A 201 -5.49 3.15 11.38
C ALA A 201 -4.87 4.56 11.34
N TYR A 202 -3.54 4.64 11.30
CA TYR A 202 -2.85 5.92 11.14
C TYR A 202 -3.15 6.54 9.76
N GLY A 203 -3.18 5.74 8.70
CA GLY A 203 -3.50 6.16 7.34
C GLY A 203 -4.91 6.72 7.19
N MET A 204 -5.91 6.07 7.80
CA MET A 204 -7.32 6.49 7.80
C MET A 204 -7.52 7.87 8.45
N SER A 205 -6.66 8.27 9.40
CA SER A 205 -6.69 9.60 10.00
C SER A 205 -5.78 10.60 9.28
N ALA A 206 -4.54 10.20 8.96
CA ALA A 206 -3.55 11.09 8.37
C ALA A 206 -3.85 11.47 6.91
N LEU A 207 -4.41 10.55 6.10
CA LEU A 207 -4.77 10.83 4.70
C LEU A 207 -5.75 12.01 4.59
N PRO A 208 -6.96 11.97 5.21
CA PRO A 208 -7.91 13.07 5.10
C PRO A 208 -7.38 14.37 5.71
N LEU A 209 -6.69 14.29 6.86
CA LEU A 209 -6.13 15.48 7.50
C LEU A 209 -5.08 16.17 6.62
N ASN A 210 -4.24 15.41 5.92
CA ASN A 210 -3.28 15.97 4.97
C ASN A 210 -3.96 16.55 3.72
N LEU A 211 -5.08 15.96 3.26
CA LEU A 211 -5.88 16.52 2.17
C LEU A 211 -6.52 17.86 2.56
N ILE A 212 -7.03 17.98 3.78
CA ILE A 212 -7.68 19.20 4.30
C ILE A 212 -6.65 20.28 4.59
N LYS A 213 -5.56 19.93 5.29
CA LYS A 213 -4.48 20.87 5.61
C LYS A 213 -3.83 21.42 4.34
N GLY A 214 -3.73 20.58 3.30
CA GLY A 214 -3.08 20.91 2.04
C GLY A 214 -1.58 21.12 2.21
N THR A 215 -0.89 21.32 1.09
CA THR A 215 0.47 21.87 1.11
C THR A 215 0.37 23.38 1.32
N THR A 216 1.32 23.96 2.05
CA THR A 216 1.52 25.42 2.08
C THR A 216 1.50 25.95 0.65
N SER A 217 0.70 26.99 0.39
CA SER A 217 0.59 27.54 -0.96
C SER A 217 1.97 28.04 -1.38
N ALA A 218 2.42 27.71 -2.60
CA ALA A 218 3.69 28.21 -3.12
C ALA A 218 3.75 29.74 -3.10
N ALA A 219 2.60 30.42 -3.22
CA ALA A 219 2.48 31.87 -3.07
C ALA A 219 2.73 32.34 -1.62
N TYR A 220 2.26 31.58 -0.63
CA TYR A 220 2.52 31.88 0.78
C TYR A 220 3.99 31.61 1.14
N GLU A 221 4.56 30.49 0.68
CA GLU A 221 6.00 30.21 0.84
C GLU A 221 6.88 31.26 0.15
N ARG A 222 6.43 31.80 -0.99
CA ARG A 222 7.12 32.91 -1.64
C ARG A 222 7.05 34.17 -0.80
N LEU A 223 5.87 34.52 -0.28
CA LEU A 223 5.69 35.71 0.56
C LEU A 223 6.60 35.65 1.80
N GLU A 224 6.63 34.51 2.48
CA GLU A 224 7.52 34.26 3.62
C GLU A 224 9.00 34.35 3.22
N ASN A 225 9.38 33.77 2.08
CA ASN A 225 10.76 33.84 1.60
C ASN A 225 11.15 35.27 1.15
N THR A 226 10.22 36.08 0.66
CA THR A 226 10.44 37.50 0.35
C THR A 226 10.61 38.32 1.63
N GLU A 227 9.79 38.08 2.66
CA GLU A 227 9.92 38.72 3.99
C GLU A 227 11.28 38.38 4.63
N ASP A 228 11.71 37.12 4.57
CA ASP A 228 13.04 36.68 5.03
C ASP A 228 14.19 37.39 4.29
N ILE A 229 14.06 37.60 2.97
CA ILE A 229 15.06 38.33 2.18
C ILE A 229 15.14 39.78 2.64
N GLU A 230 14.00 40.45 2.82
CA GLU A 230 13.94 41.82 3.31
C GLU A 230 14.56 41.96 4.70
N GLU A 231 14.28 41.03 5.62
CA GLU A 231 14.86 41.06 6.97
C GLU A 231 16.39 40.90 6.93
N VAL A 232 16.90 39.98 6.12
CA VAL A 232 18.35 39.76 5.96
C VAL A 232 19.02 40.97 5.31
N GLU A 233 18.41 41.57 4.27
CA GLU A 233 18.91 42.78 3.63
C GLU A 233 18.94 43.96 4.61
N GLN A 234 17.89 44.14 5.42
CA GLN A 234 17.86 45.19 6.45
C GLN A 234 18.96 45.00 7.50
N ARG A 235 19.20 43.76 7.96
CA ARG A 235 20.30 43.47 8.91
C ARG A 235 21.66 43.78 8.28
N LEU A 236 21.84 43.43 7.00
CA LEU A 236 23.06 43.69 6.26
C LEU A 236 23.30 45.19 6.06
N LEU A 237 22.25 45.96 5.75
CA LEU A 237 22.28 47.41 5.68
C LEU A 237 22.59 48.06 7.03
N ARG A 238 22.01 47.57 8.14
CA ARG A 238 22.30 48.05 9.51
C ARG A 238 23.77 47.81 9.91
N ILE A 239 24.36 46.70 9.49
CA ILE A 239 25.78 46.44 9.74
C ILE A 239 26.65 47.34 8.85
N LYS A 240 26.32 47.46 7.55
CA LYS A 240 27.04 48.34 6.63
C LYS A 240 26.95 49.81 7.02
N SER A 241 25.82 50.27 7.58
CA SER A 241 25.64 51.65 8.02
C SER A 241 26.53 52.00 9.21
N LYS A 242 26.82 51.05 10.12
CA LYS A 242 27.80 51.23 11.21
C LYS A 242 29.24 51.42 10.69
N CYS A 243 29.50 51.06 9.44
CA CYS A 243 30.80 51.17 8.80
C CYS A 243 30.92 52.40 7.87
N ARG A 244 29.87 53.23 7.79
CA ARG A 244 29.85 54.42 6.93
C ARG A 244 30.85 55.50 7.39
N ASP A 245 31.29 55.43 8.64
CA ASP A 245 32.28 56.33 9.26
C ASP A 245 33.75 56.02 8.88
N GLY A 246 33.98 55.16 7.88
CA GLY A 246 35.33 54.81 7.39
C GLY A 246 36.12 53.84 8.28
N ARG A 247 35.54 53.36 9.39
CA ARG A 247 36.17 52.38 10.27
C ARG A 247 36.11 50.97 9.65
N PRO A 248 37.20 50.19 9.69
CA PRO A 248 37.19 48.82 9.19
C PRO A 248 36.22 47.95 10.02
N LEU A 249 35.54 47.02 9.34
CA LEU A 249 34.65 46.05 9.98
C LEU A 249 35.39 45.24 11.04
N SER A 250 34.77 45.08 12.22
CA SER A 250 35.22 44.14 13.24
C SER A 250 35.30 42.73 12.65
N SER A 251 36.28 41.94 13.07
CA SER A 251 36.47 40.56 12.60
C SER A 251 35.23 39.69 12.83
N ARG A 252 34.46 39.94 13.90
CA ARG A 252 33.16 39.30 14.18
C ARG A 252 32.10 39.75 13.19
N ASP A 253 31.97 41.05 12.95
CA ASP A 253 30.98 41.60 12.01
C ASP A 253 31.24 41.12 10.59
N ARG A 254 32.51 41.02 10.18
CA ARG A 254 32.89 40.48 8.87
C ARG A 254 32.43 39.04 8.65
N ARG A 255 32.53 38.18 9.68
CA ARG A 255 31.99 36.81 9.65
C ARG A 255 30.46 36.81 9.57
N THR A 256 29.79 37.67 10.33
CA THR A 256 28.32 37.76 10.28
C THR A 256 27.81 38.24 8.93
N VAL A 257 28.50 39.18 8.28
CA VAL A 257 28.16 39.64 6.93
C VAL A 257 28.32 38.51 5.93
N GLN A 258 29.41 37.73 6.00
CA GLN A 258 29.61 36.56 5.12
C GLN A 258 28.48 35.53 5.28
N GLN A 259 28.11 35.20 6.53
CA GLN A 259 26.99 34.28 6.80
C GLN A 259 25.64 34.80 6.29
N LEU A 260 25.38 36.10 6.46
CA LEU A 260 24.15 36.73 5.96
C LEU A 260 24.12 36.77 4.42
N GLU A 261 25.25 37.03 3.77
CA GLU A 261 25.36 36.97 2.30
C GLU A 261 25.15 35.54 1.76
N GLU A 262 25.69 34.53 2.43
CA GLU A 262 25.46 33.13 2.09
C GLU A 262 23.98 32.75 2.24
N ARG A 263 23.35 33.15 3.35
CA ARG A 263 21.91 32.93 3.57
C ARG A 263 21.06 33.67 2.53
N LEU A 264 21.44 34.88 2.15
CA LEU A 264 20.74 35.63 1.10
C LEU A 264 20.87 34.94 -0.27
N ARG A 265 22.03 34.35 -0.58
CA ARG A 265 22.20 33.55 -1.80
C ARG A 265 21.31 32.31 -1.81
N THR A 266 21.14 31.62 -0.68
CA THR A 266 20.25 30.45 -0.60
C THR A 266 18.79 30.85 -0.72
N LEU A 267 18.36 31.92 -0.04
CA LEU A 267 16.99 32.45 -0.14
C LEU A 267 16.63 32.90 -1.56
N ARG A 268 17.53 33.61 -2.26
CA ARG A 268 17.33 34.01 -3.67
C ARG A 268 17.36 32.83 -4.65
N ARG A 269 18.06 31.74 -4.33
CA ARG A 269 17.96 30.50 -5.13
C ARG A 269 16.59 29.86 -4.93
N ARG A 270 16.10 29.79 -3.69
CA ARG A 270 14.76 29.28 -3.37
C ARG A 270 13.67 30.12 -4.03
N GLU A 271 13.80 31.45 -4.03
CA GLU A 271 12.85 32.37 -4.68
C GLU A 271 12.72 32.09 -6.18
N ARG A 272 13.85 31.94 -6.90
CA ARG A 272 13.82 31.61 -8.34
C ARG A 272 13.16 30.27 -8.63
N HIS A 273 13.37 29.28 -7.76
CA HIS A 273 12.67 28.01 -7.84
C HIS A 273 11.16 28.17 -7.61
N LEU A 274 10.76 28.87 -6.55
CA LEU A 274 9.36 29.16 -6.25
C LEU A 274 8.69 29.96 -7.37
N GLU A 275 9.37 30.93 -7.96
CA GLU A 275 8.86 31.72 -9.10
C GLU A 275 8.63 30.86 -10.35
N SER A 276 9.56 29.95 -10.65
CA SER A 276 9.40 29.00 -11.78
C SER A 276 8.25 28.01 -11.55
N ILE A 277 8.01 27.62 -10.29
CA ILE A 277 6.88 26.77 -9.91
C ILE A 277 5.59 27.58 -10.03
N GLU A 278 5.55 28.80 -9.49
CA GLU A 278 4.38 29.69 -9.48
C GLU A 278 3.90 30.05 -10.90
N LYS A 279 4.82 30.36 -11.82
CA LYS A 279 4.51 30.68 -13.23
C LYS A 279 4.00 29.48 -14.04
N SER A 280 4.17 28.26 -13.53
CA SER A 280 3.73 27.05 -14.23
C SER A 280 2.21 26.96 -14.21
N TRP A 281 1.57 26.73 -15.35
CA TRP A 281 0.10 26.60 -15.45
C TRP A 281 -0.48 25.52 -14.51
N TRP A 282 0.36 24.56 -14.10
CA TRP A 282 0.07 23.52 -13.13
C TRP A 282 -0.29 24.03 -11.73
N THR A 283 0.24 25.18 -11.27
CA THR A 283 -0.08 25.74 -9.94
C THR A 283 -1.47 26.33 -9.91
N LYS A 284 -1.87 27.08 -10.95
CA LYS A 284 -3.23 27.60 -11.11
C LYS A 284 -4.26 26.47 -11.15
N PHE A 285 -3.96 25.40 -11.88
CA PHE A 285 -4.80 24.20 -11.91
C PHE A 285 -4.85 23.49 -10.54
N CYS A 286 -3.71 23.38 -9.85
CA CYS A 286 -3.66 22.80 -8.50
C CYS A 286 -4.42 23.63 -7.46
N GLU A 287 -4.42 24.95 -7.60
CA GLU A 287 -5.14 25.88 -6.74
C GLU A 287 -6.66 25.79 -6.98
N ALA A 288 -7.09 25.67 -8.24
CA ALA A 288 -8.49 25.38 -8.59
C ALA A 288 -8.99 24.02 -8.07
N ILE A 289 -8.09 23.03 -7.93
CA ILE A 289 -8.41 21.71 -7.37
C ILE A 289 -8.44 21.72 -5.83
N ARG A 290 -7.96 22.77 -5.16
CA ARG A 290 -7.92 22.86 -3.69
C ARG A 290 -9.28 22.67 -3.00
N PRO A 291 -10.38 23.33 -3.40
CA PRO A 291 -11.70 23.06 -2.80
C PRO A 291 -12.12 21.60 -2.97
N LEU A 292 -11.83 21.01 -4.13
CA LEU A 292 -12.12 19.60 -4.39
C LEU A 292 -11.30 18.67 -3.47
N LYS A 293 -10.02 18.96 -3.21
CA LYS A 293 -9.20 18.22 -2.23
C LYS A 293 -9.79 18.27 -0.81
N ILE A 294 -10.30 19.42 -0.38
CA ILE A 294 -10.92 19.58 0.94
C ILE A 294 -12.21 18.74 1.00
N VAL A 295 -13.04 18.79 -0.04
CA VAL A 295 -14.26 17.96 -0.14
C VAL A 295 -13.92 16.47 -0.06
N TRP A 296 -12.91 16.01 -0.79
CA TRP A 296 -12.43 14.63 -0.70
C TRP A 296 -11.89 14.28 0.69
N GLY A 297 -11.18 15.20 1.34
CA GLY A 297 -10.71 15.02 2.71
C GLY A 297 -11.86 14.82 3.70
N VAL A 298 -12.89 15.67 3.64
CA VAL A 298 -14.10 15.53 4.49
C VAL A 298 -14.83 14.23 4.18
N PHE A 299 -14.99 13.87 2.91
CA PHE A 299 -15.58 12.60 2.50
C PHE A 299 -14.84 11.40 3.12
N PHE A 300 -13.50 11.38 3.06
CA PHE A 300 -12.71 10.30 3.66
C PHE A 300 -12.82 10.25 5.20
N ILE A 301 -13.00 11.38 5.90
CA ILE A 301 -13.30 11.38 7.34
C ILE A 301 -14.62 10.68 7.62
N ILE A 302 -15.67 11.00 6.85
CA ILE A 302 -16.99 10.38 7.02
C ILE A 302 -16.91 8.88 6.78
N VAL A 303 -16.22 8.45 5.73
CA VAL A 303 -15.99 7.03 5.43
C VAL A 303 -15.20 6.34 6.54
N ALA A 304 -14.13 6.96 7.04
CA ALA A 304 -13.35 6.43 8.17
C ALA A 304 -14.22 6.24 9.43
N LEU A 305 -15.02 7.25 9.78
CA LEU A 305 -15.97 7.18 10.90
C LEU A 305 -16.99 6.06 10.71
N LEU A 306 -17.55 5.92 9.50
CA LEU A 306 -18.48 4.84 9.18
C LEU A 306 -17.84 3.47 9.41
N PHE A 307 -16.60 3.24 8.96
CA PHE A 307 -15.87 2.00 9.25
C PHE A 307 -15.60 1.81 10.73
N THR A 308 -15.15 2.84 11.44
CA THR A 308 -14.87 2.74 12.89
C THR A 308 -16.13 2.36 13.67
N VAL A 309 -17.26 3.03 13.40
CA VAL A 309 -18.54 2.72 14.06
C VAL A 309 -19.02 1.32 13.69
N SER A 310 -18.90 0.93 12.42
CA SER A 310 -19.30 -0.41 11.94
C SER A 310 -18.50 -1.53 12.62
N LEU A 311 -17.18 -1.38 12.67
CA LEU A 311 -16.28 -2.35 13.32
C LEU A 311 -16.50 -2.39 14.83
N PHE A 312 -16.69 -1.22 15.46
CA PHE A 312 -16.98 -1.13 16.88
C PHE A 312 -18.29 -1.82 17.23
N LEU A 313 -19.38 -1.52 16.52
CA LEU A 313 -20.68 -2.17 16.74
C LEU A 313 -20.62 -3.67 16.50
N SER A 314 -19.90 -4.12 15.45
CA SER A 314 -19.75 -5.55 15.18
C SER A 314 -18.96 -6.29 16.28
N ASN A 315 -17.90 -5.67 16.80
CA ASN A 315 -17.14 -6.24 17.92
C ASN A 315 -17.91 -6.20 19.24
N LEU A 316 -18.71 -5.15 19.46
CA LEU A 316 -19.59 -5.02 20.62
C LEU A 316 -20.69 -6.08 20.58
N ASP A 317 -21.29 -6.34 19.41
CA ASP A 317 -22.28 -7.41 19.24
C ASP A 317 -21.68 -8.78 19.54
N LYS A 318 -20.47 -9.05 19.03
CA LYS A 318 -19.71 -10.26 19.37
C LYS A 318 -19.42 -10.38 20.87
N ALA A 319 -19.06 -9.28 21.52
CA ALA A 319 -18.74 -9.30 22.94
C ALA A 319 -19.96 -9.53 23.83
N LEU A 320 -21.13 -8.99 23.46
CA LEU A 320 -22.34 -9.08 24.28
C LEU A 320 -23.16 -10.35 24.04
N HIS A 321 -23.19 -10.87 22.81
CA HIS A 321 -24.14 -11.90 22.39
C HIS A 321 -23.50 -13.21 21.93
N SER A 322 -22.17 -13.33 21.99
CA SER A 322 -21.52 -14.58 21.59
C SER A 322 -21.63 -15.68 22.64
N ALA A 323 -21.66 -16.93 22.17
CA ALA A 323 -21.61 -18.17 22.96
C ALA A 323 -20.25 -18.44 23.63
N GLY A 324 -19.50 -17.40 24.03
CA GLY A 324 -18.24 -17.48 24.78
C GLY A 324 -16.97 -17.76 23.96
N PHE A 325 -15.86 -17.99 24.66
CA PHE A 325 -14.53 -18.23 24.08
C PHE A 325 -14.42 -19.59 23.36
N ASP A 326 -15.09 -20.62 23.88
CA ASP A 326 -14.97 -22.01 23.38
C ASP A 326 -15.61 -22.21 21.99
N THR A 327 -16.48 -21.29 21.58
CA THR A 327 -17.16 -21.31 20.28
C THR A 327 -16.56 -20.32 19.27
N GLY A 328 -15.42 -19.68 19.59
CA GLY A 328 -14.72 -18.79 18.64
C GLY A 328 -15.46 -17.49 18.31
N PHE A 329 -16.30 -17.01 19.23
CA PHE A 329 -17.11 -15.82 19.08
C PHE A 329 -18.22 -15.87 18.00
N ILE A 330 -18.78 -17.05 17.71
CA ILE A 330 -19.83 -17.20 16.69
C ILE A 330 -21.17 -16.62 17.19
N ILE A 331 -21.69 -15.65 16.44
CA ILE A 331 -23.00 -15.03 16.70
C ILE A 331 -24.10 -15.83 15.99
N LEU A 332 -25.02 -16.43 16.72
CA LEU A 332 -26.19 -17.14 16.14
C LEU A 332 -27.35 -16.21 15.75
N GLY A 333 -27.29 -14.91 16.04
CA GLY A 333 -28.29 -13.93 15.63
C GLY A 333 -27.79 -12.49 15.79
N THR A 334 -27.94 -11.67 14.76
CA THR A 334 -27.54 -10.25 14.78
C THR A 334 -28.65 -9.41 15.40
N ASN A 335 -28.45 -8.87 16.60
CA ASN A 335 -29.40 -7.93 17.22
C ASN A 335 -28.96 -6.47 17.07
N LEU A 336 -27.65 -6.21 16.98
CA LEU A 336 -27.11 -4.87 16.77
C LEU A 336 -26.96 -4.58 15.28
N THR A 337 -27.61 -3.51 14.85
CA THR A 337 -27.59 -3.04 13.46
C THR A 337 -26.22 -2.45 13.11
N ASN A 338 -25.40 -3.21 12.38
CA ASN A 338 -24.18 -2.69 11.77
C ASN A 338 -24.54 -1.95 10.46
N PRO A 339 -24.25 -0.64 10.33
CA PRO A 339 -24.64 0.14 9.16
C PRO A 339 -24.04 -0.40 7.85
N LEU A 340 -22.82 -0.95 7.89
CA LEU A 340 -22.18 -1.57 6.73
C LEU A 340 -22.90 -2.88 6.35
N ASN A 341 -23.30 -3.67 7.35
CA ASN A 341 -24.03 -4.94 7.14
C ASN A 341 -25.46 -4.73 6.65
N MET A 342 -26.08 -3.58 6.91
CA MET A 342 -27.36 -3.20 6.28
C MET A 342 -27.19 -2.69 4.85
N LEU A 343 -26.10 -1.98 4.59
CA LEU A 343 -25.83 -1.36 3.30
C LEU A 343 -25.49 -2.42 2.23
N LEU A 344 -24.65 -3.40 2.57
CA LEU A 344 -24.19 -4.45 1.64
C LEU A 344 -25.34 -5.24 0.98
N PRO A 345 -26.33 -5.81 1.71
CA PRO A 345 -27.43 -6.57 1.11
C PRO A 345 -28.36 -5.70 0.24
N VAL A 346 -28.55 -4.43 0.59
CA VAL A 346 -29.37 -3.50 -0.20
C VAL A 346 -28.68 -3.20 -1.53
N LEU A 347 -27.37 -2.97 -1.53
CA LEU A 347 -26.61 -2.77 -2.76
C LEU A 347 -26.49 -4.04 -3.61
N GLN A 348 -26.52 -5.23 -3.00
CA GLN A 348 -26.54 -6.51 -3.70
C GLN A 348 -27.81 -6.69 -4.57
N THR A 349 -28.90 -5.96 -4.30
CA THR A 349 -30.11 -6.03 -5.14
C THR A 349 -29.91 -5.47 -6.54
N VAL A 350 -28.93 -4.57 -6.74
CA VAL A 350 -28.62 -3.93 -8.02
C VAL A 350 -27.21 -4.33 -8.46
N PHE A 351 -27.10 -5.48 -9.11
CA PHE A 351 -25.85 -5.90 -9.74
C PHE A 351 -25.43 -4.87 -10.81
N PRO A 352 -24.16 -4.39 -10.86
CA PRO A 352 -22.96 -4.83 -10.14
C PRO A 352 -22.48 -3.85 -9.03
N LEU A 353 -23.38 -3.15 -8.34
CA LEU A 353 -23.00 -2.11 -7.38
C LEU A 353 -22.28 -2.65 -6.13
N ASP A 354 -22.59 -3.87 -5.70
CA ASP A 354 -21.91 -4.58 -4.62
C ASP A 354 -20.40 -4.77 -4.90
N TYR A 355 -20.08 -5.19 -6.12
CA TYR A 355 -18.70 -5.34 -6.60
C TYR A 355 -17.94 -4.01 -6.61
N ILE A 356 -18.56 -2.93 -7.11
CA ILE A 356 -17.95 -1.59 -7.15
C ILE A 356 -17.67 -1.12 -5.73
N LEU A 357 -18.61 -1.33 -4.81
CA LEU A 357 -18.46 -0.97 -3.41
C LEU A 357 -17.29 -1.73 -2.78
N ILE A 358 -17.26 -3.06 -2.86
CA ILE A 358 -16.18 -3.86 -2.25
C ILE A 358 -14.82 -3.49 -2.85
N THR A 359 -14.73 -3.32 -4.17
CA THR A 359 -13.50 -2.86 -4.83
C THR A 359 -13.05 -1.49 -4.30
N THR A 360 -14.00 -0.57 -4.12
CA THR A 360 -13.73 0.76 -3.55
C THR A 360 -13.24 0.67 -2.10
N ILE A 361 -13.83 -0.23 -1.31
CA ILE A 361 -13.43 -0.50 0.08
C ILE A 361 -12.00 -1.05 0.13
N VAL A 362 -11.69 -2.07 -0.67
CA VAL A 362 -10.35 -2.67 -0.75
C VAL A 362 -9.32 -1.62 -1.19
N MET A 363 -9.62 -0.85 -2.23
CA MET A 363 -8.76 0.25 -2.68
C MET A 363 -8.57 1.31 -1.59
N TYR A 364 -9.62 1.68 -0.86
CA TYR A 364 -9.51 2.61 0.26
C TYR A 364 -8.57 2.10 1.36
N PHE A 365 -8.65 0.81 1.74
CA PHE A 365 -7.74 0.20 2.71
C PHE A 365 -6.29 0.19 2.22
N ILE A 366 -6.05 -0.10 0.94
CA ILE A 366 -4.72 -0.07 0.32
C ILE A 366 -4.16 1.36 0.33
N PHE A 367 -4.92 2.36 -0.12
CA PHE A 367 -4.47 3.74 -0.17
C PHE A 367 -4.21 4.33 1.21
N THR A 368 -5.05 4.02 2.19
CA THR A 368 -4.84 4.46 3.57
C THR A 368 -3.60 3.80 4.16
N SER A 369 -3.40 2.49 3.99
CA SER A 369 -2.16 1.80 4.39
C SER A 369 -0.91 2.45 3.79
N MET A 370 -0.91 2.71 2.48
CA MET A 370 0.21 3.37 1.79
C MET A 370 0.47 4.78 2.33
N ALA A 371 -0.58 5.57 2.57
CA ALA A 371 -0.45 6.90 3.17
C ALA A 371 0.07 6.83 4.62
N GLY A 372 -0.33 5.80 5.36
CA GLY A 372 0.15 5.51 6.70
C GLY A 372 1.66 5.25 6.72
N ILE A 373 2.12 4.30 5.90
CA ILE A 373 3.55 3.97 5.75
C ILE A 373 4.35 5.21 5.34
N ARG A 374 3.84 6.00 4.39
CA ARG A 374 4.54 7.21 3.92
C ARG A 374 4.73 8.25 5.00
N ASN A 375 3.67 8.55 5.76
CA ASN A 375 3.68 9.65 6.73
C ASN A 375 4.36 9.24 8.03
N MET A 376 4.18 7.99 8.47
CA MET A 376 4.76 7.47 9.70
C MET A 376 6.22 7.01 9.49
N GLY A 377 6.58 6.53 8.30
CA GLY A 377 7.83 5.82 8.05
C GLY A 377 7.72 4.33 8.41
N ILE A 378 8.76 3.54 8.13
CA ILE A 378 8.81 2.14 8.54
C ILE A 378 9.36 2.09 9.97
N TRP A 379 8.56 1.57 10.90
CA TRP A 379 8.96 1.37 12.29
C TRP A 379 9.19 -0.11 12.55
N PHE A 380 10.38 -0.45 13.04
CA PHE A 380 10.69 -1.78 13.55
C PHE A 380 11.07 -1.64 15.03
N PHE A 381 10.27 -2.22 15.94
CA PHE A 381 10.49 -2.14 17.39
C PHE A 381 10.80 -0.73 17.92
N TRP A 382 9.95 0.25 17.58
CA TRP A 382 10.11 1.65 18.01
C TRP A 382 11.34 2.40 17.48
N ILE A 383 12.10 1.81 16.57
CA ILE A 383 13.17 2.50 15.83
C ILE A 383 12.65 2.82 14.43
N ARG A 384 12.84 4.08 14.03
CA ARG A 384 12.57 4.52 12.66
C ARG A 384 13.73 4.05 11.78
N VAL A 385 13.42 3.16 10.84
CA VAL A 385 14.35 2.65 9.82
C VAL A 385 14.40 3.60 8.64
#